data_AF-A0A840Y680-F1
#
_entry.id   AF-A0A840Y680-F1
#
_cell.length_a   1.000
_cell.length_b   1.000
_cell.length_c   1.000
_cell.angle_alpha   90.00
_cell.angle_beta   90.00
_cell.angle_gamma   90.00
#
_symmetry.space_group_name_H-M   'P 1'
#
loop_
_entity.id
_entity.type
_entity.pdbx_description
1 polymer ?
#
loop_
_entity_poly.entity_id
_entity_poly.type
_entity_poly.pdbx_seq_one_letter_code
_entity_poly.pdbx_strand_id
1 'polypeptide(L)' 'MPLHARIVSLEERHAALERRILDEDSRPRPDERELARLKREKLRIKEEMERLKTARTH' A
#
# COMPACT_ATOMS: atom_id res chain seq x y z
N MET A 1 13.74 10.92 -14.41
CA MET A 1 12.29 11.15 -14.61
C MET A 1 11.58 11.13 -13.25
N PRO A 2 11.05 12.27 -12.77
CA PRO A 2 10.49 12.42 -11.41
C PRO A 2 9.25 11.55 -11.13
N LEU A 3 8.54 11.10 -12.17
CA LEU A 3 7.37 10.22 -12.03
C LEU A 3 7.75 8.78 -11.65
N HIS A 4 8.91 8.29 -12.08
CA HIS A 4 9.38 6.95 -11.72
C HIS A 4 9.70 6.86 -10.23
N ALA A 5 10.34 7.90 -9.68
CA ALA A 5 10.62 7.99 -8.25
C ALA A 5 9.33 7.97 -7.40
N ARG A 6 8.26 8.63 -7.84
CA ARG A 6 6.96 8.62 -7.14
C ARG A 6 6.33 7.23 -7.12
N ILE A 7 6.40 6.48 -8.22
CA ILE A 7 5.88 5.09 -8.27
C ILE A 7 6.69 4.19 -7.33
N VAL A 8 8.02 4.25 -7.38
CA VAL A 8 8.90 3.46 -6.51
C VAL A 8 8.62 3.74 -5.03
N SER A 9 8.48 5.01 -4.63
CA SER A 9 8.14 5.34 -3.24
C SER A 9 6.75 4.86 -2.82
N LEU A 10 5.77 4.81 -3.73
CA LEU A 10 4.45 4.25 -3.45
C LEU A 10 4.50 2.72 -3.31
N GLU A 11 5.30 2.04 -4.14
CA GLU A 11 5.53 0.60 -4.07
C GLU A 11 6.22 0.22 -2.74
N GLU A 12 7.23 0.97 -2.31
CA GLU A 12 7.89 0.79 -1.02
C GLU A 12 6.91 0.94 0.15
N ARG A 13 6.07 1.98 0.12
CA ARG A 13 5.02 2.19 1.13
C ARG A 13 3.99 1.06 1.12
N HIS A 14 3.59 0.58 -0.06
CA HIS A 14 2.68 -0.54 -0.20
C HIS A 14 3.27 -1.82 0.42
N ALA A 15 4.54 -2.14 0.10
CA ALA A 15 5.23 -3.29 0.66
C ALA A 15 5.37 -3.19 2.20
N ALA A 16 5.64 -1.99 2.72
CA ALA A 16 5.69 -1.76 4.17
C ALA A 16 4.32 -2.00 4.83
N LEU A 17 3.23 -1.53 4.22
CA LEU A 17 1.86 -1.78 4.71
C LEU A 17 1.50 -3.27 4.65
N GLU A 18 1.84 -3.97 3.58
CA GLU A 18 1.65 -5.43 3.49
C GLU A 18 2.37 -6.17 4.60
N ARG A 19 3.62 -5.80 4.86
CA ARG A 19 4.41 -6.41 5.92
C ARG A 19 3.82 -6.15 7.30
N ARG A 20 3.30 -4.94 7.56
CA ARG A 20 2.59 -4.61 8.81
C ARG A 20 1.28 -5.39 8.95
N ILE A 21 0.53 -5.58 7.86
CA ILE A 21 -0.68 -6.40 7.86
C ILE A 21 -0.33 -7.85 8.19
N LEU A 22 0.69 -8.42 7.54
CA LEU A 22 1.14 -9.79 7.78
C LEU A 22 1.64 -9.99 9.21
N ASP A 23 2.41 -9.03 9.75
CA ASP A 23 2.87 -9.07 11.13
C ASP A 23 1.68 -9.08 12.09
N GLU A 24 0.72 -8.17 11.91
CA GLU A 24 -0.48 -8.09 12.75
C GLU A 24 -1.37 -9.33 12.63
N ASP A 25 -1.57 -9.85 11.40
CA ASP A 25 -2.36 -11.06 11.12
C ASP A 25 -1.71 -12.32 11.72
N SER A 26 -0.37 -12.35 11.81
CA SER A 26 0.37 -13.44 12.45
C SER A 26 0.30 -13.43 13.98
N ARG A 27 -0.20 -12.34 14.59
CA ARG A 27 -0.29 -12.25 16.06
C ARG A 27 -1.41 -13.16 16.57
N PRO A 28 -1.24 -13.77 17.76
CA PRO A 28 -2.29 -14.59 18.38
C PRO A 28 -3.59 -13.82 18.68
N ARG A 29 -3.50 -12.48 18.77
CA ARG A 29 -4.62 -11.55 18.92
C ARG A 29 -4.41 -10.37 17.97
N PRO A 30 -4.86 -10.48 16.71
CA PRO A 30 -4.74 -9.38 15.77
C PRO A 30 -5.68 -8.24 16.18
N ASP A 31 -5.21 -7.00 16.13
CA ASP A 31 -6.12 -5.84 16.23
C ASP A 31 -6.86 -5.68 14.90
N GLU A 32 -8.11 -6.14 14.86
CA GLU A 32 -8.95 -6.04 13.66
C GLU A 32 -9.17 -4.59 13.19
N ARG A 33 -9.17 -3.60 14.10
CA ARG A 33 -9.34 -2.19 13.74
C ARG A 33 -8.10 -1.67 13.04
N GLU A 34 -6.92 -1.99 13.57
CA GLU A 34 -5.65 -1.63 12.93
C GLU A 34 -5.49 -2.38 11.61
N LEU A 35 -5.82 -3.68 11.55
CA LEU A 35 -5.79 -4.47 10.32
C LEU A 35 -6.72 -3.89 9.25
N ALA A 36 -7.94 -3.49 9.61
CA ALA A 36 -8.89 -2.85 8.70
C ALA A 36 -8.37 -1.48 8.23
N ARG A 37 -7.74 -0.69 9.11
CA ARG A 37 -7.11 0.58 8.75
C ARG A 37 -5.97 0.37 7.76
N LEU A 38 -5.06 -0.55 8.04
CA LEU A 38 -3.93 -0.88 7.17
C LEU A 38 -4.40 -1.40 5.80
N LYS A 39 -5.43 -2.25 5.76
CA LYS A 39 -6.05 -2.73 4.50
C LYS A 39 -6.65 -1.59 3.67
N ARG A 40 -7.34 -0.63 4.29
CA ARG A 40 -7.85 0.57 3.58
C ARG A 40 -6.73 1.46 3.06
N GLU A 41 -5.68 1.63 3.84
CA GLU A 41 -4.52 2.44 3.45
C GLU A 41 -3.77 1.79 2.27
N LYS A 42 -3.59 0.47 2.33
CA LYS A 42 -3.07 -0.34 1.21
C LYS A 42 -3.92 -0.16 -0.06
N LEU A 43 -5.25 -0.20 0.07
CA LEU A 43 -6.16 -0.01 -1.06
C LEU A 43 -5.99 1.37 -1.69
N ARG A 44 -5.92 2.44 -0.89
CA ARG A 44 -5.67 3.80 -1.38
C ARG A 44 -4.36 3.93 -2.15
N ILE A 45 -3.27 3.37 -1.62
CA ILE A 45 -1.97 3.41 -2.31
C ILE A 45 -2.05 2.62 -3.63
N LYS A 46 -2.74 1.48 -3.65
CA LYS A 46 -2.97 0.71 -4.88
C LYS A 46 -3.73 1.53 -5.92
N GLU A 47 -4.80 2.21 -5.54
CA GLU A 47 -5.56 3.08 -6.44
C GLU A 47 -4.71 4.24 -6.96
N GLU A 48 -3.88 4.85 -6.13
CA GLU A 48 -3.01 5.94 -6.54
C GLU A 48 -1.91 5.47 -7.51
N MET A 49 -1.34 4.28 -7.28
CA MET A 49 -0.43 3.64 -8.22
C MET A 49 -1.11 3.35 -9.56
N GLU A 50 -2.32 2.78 -9.55
CA GLU A 50 -3.07 2.49 -10.79
C GLU A 50 -3.46 3.75 -11.55
N ARG A 51 -3.81 4.84 -10.86
CA ARG A 51 -4.02 6.16 -11.47
C ARG A 51 -2.74 6.67 -12.14
N LEU A 52 -1.60 6.59 -11.47
CA LEU A 52 -0.30 7.02 -12.01
C LEU A 52 0.14 6.14 -13.20
N LYS A 53 -0.12 4.83 -13.16
CA LYS A 53 0.15 3.91 -14.27
C LYS A 53 -0.75 4.21 -15.49
N THR A 54 -2.04 4.42 -15.26
CA THR A 54 -2.99 4.80 -16.31
C THR A 54 -2.60 6.13 -16.95
N ALA A 55 -2.23 7.12 -16.13
CA ALA A 55 -1.76 8.43 -16.61
C ALA A 55 -0.43 8.37 -17.40
N ARG A 56 0.36 7.30 -17.27
CA ARG A 56 1.57 7.07 -18.09
C ARG A 56 1.24 6.50 -19.47
N THR A 57 0.07 5.89 -19.62
CA THR A 57 -0.30 5.13 -20.83
C THR A 57 -1.13 5.98 -21.81
N HIS A 58 -1.58 7.18 -21.39
CA HIS A 58 -2.18 8.21 -22.22
C HIS A 58 -1.14 9.25 -22.64
#